data_AF-A0A2V2RE54-F1
#
_entry.id   AF-A0A2V2RE54-F1
#
_cell.length_a   1.000
_cell.length_b   1.000
_cell.length_c   1.000
_cell.angle_alpha   90.00
_cell.angle_beta   90.00
_cell.angle_gamma   90.00
#
_symmetry.space_group_name_H-M   'P 1'
#
loop_
_entity.id
_entity.type
_entity.pdbx_description
1 polymer ?
#
loop_
_entity_poly.entity_id
_entity_poly.type
_entity_poly.pdbx_seq_one_letter_code
_entity_poly.pdbx_strand_id
1 'polypeptide(L)'
;MTRKALGRGLGALLSADRPASIVEDEQQEIPLDLIDANPLQPRTHFDEATLNELAQSIETHGVVQPVLLRRKYGRYELVAGERRWRAAQMAGLERIPAVVRDVADNDLLELALIENIQREDLNAIEEAQAYKKLIEAVGLTQESLAARVGRDRSYITNYLRLLRLPDDLQRLVAEGKLSTGHARTLLGLEHVDEQRRVARRIIERGLSVRETEALVRRYGQTSESRPAGKSVDTGDANVRAAEAKLRRRYATQVRIVAGQSGGKIEISFYSSADLDRIFELMMCRELS
;
A
#
# COMPACT_ATOMS: atom_id res chain seq x y z
N MET A 1 -25.85 15.41 64.31
CA MET A 1 -25.24 15.79 63.01
C MET A 1 -24.65 14.55 62.37
N THR A 2 -25.27 14.10 61.29
CA THR A 2 -24.98 12.89 60.52
C THR A 2 -23.82 13.13 59.55
N ARG A 3 -22.69 12.43 59.71
CA ARG A 3 -21.62 12.39 58.69
C ARG A 3 -21.85 11.19 57.77
N LYS A 4 -22.32 11.51 56.57
CA LYS A 4 -22.50 10.61 55.44
C LYS A 4 -21.13 10.17 54.93
N ALA A 5 -20.83 8.88 55.01
CA ALA A 5 -19.62 8.30 54.43
C ALA A 5 -19.74 8.33 52.89
N LEU A 6 -18.91 9.13 52.22
CA LEU A 6 -18.72 9.08 50.77
C LEU A 6 -17.42 8.35 50.45
N GLY A 7 -17.57 7.14 49.92
CA GLY A 7 -16.77 6.61 48.81
C GLY A 7 -15.26 6.46 49.01
N ARG A 8 -14.84 5.27 49.49
CA ARG A 8 -13.51 4.68 49.28
C ARG A 8 -13.24 4.29 47.79
N GLY A 9 -13.78 5.04 46.83
CA GLY A 9 -13.84 4.63 45.42
C GLY A 9 -13.16 5.55 44.41
N LEU A 10 -12.70 6.75 44.81
CA LEU A 10 -12.12 7.72 43.88
C LEU A 10 -10.58 7.70 43.82
N GLY A 11 -9.90 7.16 44.84
CA GLY A 11 -8.44 7.03 44.82
C GLY A 11 -7.93 5.92 43.89
N ALA A 12 -8.75 4.88 43.65
CA ALA A 12 -8.38 3.73 42.82
C ALA A 12 -8.50 3.98 41.30
N LEU A 13 -9.27 4.99 40.88
CA LEU A 13 -9.45 5.33 39.47
C LEU A 13 -8.48 6.42 38.99
N LEU A 14 -7.78 7.11 39.89
CA LEU A 14 -6.75 8.11 39.56
C LEU A 14 -5.33 7.54 39.55
N SER A 15 -5.17 6.23 39.79
CA SER A 15 -3.86 5.54 39.81
C SER A 15 -3.63 4.60 38.62
N ALA A 16 -4.56 4.53 37.67
CA ALA A 16 -4.52 3.56 36.56
C ALA A 16 -4.13 4.16 35.19
N ASP A 17 -3.72 5.43 35.14
CA ASP A 17 -3.34 6.08 33.87
C ASP A 17 -2.20 7.10 34.08
N ARG A 18 -1.15 6.67 34.79
CA ARG A 18 0.17 7.25 34.52
C ARG A 18 0.70 6.48 33.31
N PRO A 19 0.87 7.11 32.13
CA PRO A 19 1.70 6.50 31.10
C PRO A 19 3.03 6.15 31.77
N ALA A 20 3.58 4.98 31.42
CA ALA A 20 4.91 4.56 31.83
C ALA A 20 5.81 5.81 31.86
N SER A 21 6.35 6.10 33.05
CA SER A 21 7.20 7.25 33.31
C SER A 21 8.05 7.52 32.08
N ILE A 22 7.81 8.67 31.46
CA ILE A 22 8.73 9.27 30.50
C ILE A 22 10.01 9.39 31.32
N VAL A 23 10.92 8.44 31.15
CA VAL A 23 12.28 8.58 31.64
C VAL A 23 12.73 9.86 30.97
N GLU A 24 12.97 10.92 31.76
CA GLU A 24 13.59 12.12 31.22
C GLU A 24 14.86 11.64 30.54
N ASP A 25 14.88 11.70 29.22
CA ASP A 25 16.02 11.31 28.42
C ASP A 25 17.17 12.25 28.80
N GLU A 26 18.00 11.83 29.76
CA GLU A 26 19.18 12.59 30.15
C GLU A 26 20.08 12.71 28.92
N GLN A 27 20.18 13.93 28.41
CA GLN A 27 21.12 14.27 27.36
C GLN A 27 22.53 14.22 27.96
N GLN A 28 23.38 13.38 27.37
CA GLN A 28 24.77 13.15 27.78
C GLN A 28 25.71 13.46 26.62
N GLU A 29 26.86 14.06 26.93
CA GLU A 29 27.94 14.23 25.96
C GLU A 29 28.74 12.94 25.83
N ILE A 30 28.66 12.28 24.68
CA ILE A 30 29.30 10.98 24.44
C ILE A 30 30.51 11.16 23.50
N PRO A 31 31.69 10.62 23.85
CA PRO A 31 32.85 10.60 22.98
C PRO A 31 32.57 9.90 21.65
N LEU A 32 32.96 10.53 20.53
CA LEU A 32 32.67 10.03 19.19
C LEU A 32 33.37 8.69 18.89
N ASP A 33 34.52 8.42 19.52
CA ASP A 33 35.30 7.18 19.42
C ASP A 33 34.64 5.97 20.09
N LEU A 34 33.65 6.21 20.96
CA LEU A 34 32.85 5.16 21.60
C LEU A 34 31.56 4.84 20.84
N ILE A 35 31.26 5.54 19.74
CA ILE A 35 30.03 5.38 18.95
C ILE A 35 30.32 4.57 17.69
N ASP A 36 29.62 3.45 17.54
CA ASP A 36 29.65 2.60 16.36
C ASP A 36 28.43 2.87 15.48
N ALA A 37 28.63 2.88 14.17
CA ALA A 37 27.53 3.03 13.20
C ALA A 37 26.63 1.79 13.22
N ASN A 38 25.32 1.98 13.01
CA ASN A 38 24.39 0.86 12.94
C ASN A 38 24.49 0.15 11.57
N PRO A 39 24.84 -1.16 11.54
CA PRO A 39 25.02 -1.92 10.30
C PRO A 39 23.72 -2.14 9.52
N LEU A 40 22.55 -1.91 10.13
CA LEU A 40 21.23 -2.07 9.51
C LEU A 40 20.70 -0.77 8.89
N GLN A 41 21.50 0.30 8.82
CA GLN A 41 21.09 1.58 8.25
C GLN A 41 20.82 1.44 6.74
N PRO A 42 19.57 1.69 6.28
CA PRO A 42 19.20 1.48 4.88
C PRO A 42 19.70 2.58 3.93
N ARG A 43 20.24 3.69 4.44
CA ARG A 43 20.70 4.81 3.62
C ARG A 43 22.17 4.63 3.25
N THR A 44 22.43 4.12 2.05
CA THR A 44 23.79 3.91 1.51
C THR A 44 24.33 5.12 0.73
N HIS A 45 23.46 6.01 0.26
CA HIS A 45 23.84 7.23 -0.45
C HIS A 45 23.64 8.48 0.43
N PHE A 46 24.74 9.19 0.66
CA PHE A 46 24.75 10.52 1.27
C PHE A 46 25.30 11.50 0.23
N ASP A 47 24.59 12.60 0.02
CA ASP A 47 25.10 13.71 -0.77
C ASP A 47 26.15 14.47 0.04
N GLU A 48 27.42 14.34 -0.35
CA GLU A 48 28.58 14.94 0.32
C GLU A 48 28.47 16.46 0.44
N ALA A 49 27.83 17.14 -0.53
CA ALA A 49 27.65 18.60 -0.48
C ALA A 49 26.78 19.01 0.72
N THR A 50 25.63 18.36 0.88
CA THR A 50 24.71 18.62 2.00
C THR A 50 25.28 18.23 3.37
N LEU A 51 26.28 17.34 3.40
CA LEU A 51 26.91 16.88 4.62
C LEU A 51 28.02 17.84 5.06
N ASN A 52 28.76 18.43 4.10
CA ASN A 52 29.71 19.51 4.33
C ASN A 52 29.03 20.79 4.86
N GLU A 53 27.89 21.18 4.30
CA GLU A 53 27.11 22.32 4.80
C GLU A 53 26.69 22.12 6.27
N LEU A 54 26.23 20.91 6.60
CA LEU A 54 25.86 20.56 7.97
C LEU A 54 27.08 20.56 8.91
N ALA A 55 28.23 20.08 8.44
CA ALA A 55 29.48 20.09 9.21
C ALA A 55 29.92 21.52 9.55
N GLN A 56 29.88 22.45 8.59
CA GLN A 56 30.17 23.88 8.83
C GLN A 56 29.20 24.51 9.83
N SER A 57 27.91 24.17 9.73
CA SER A 57 26.90 24.63 10.69
C SER A 57 27.18 24.10 12.10
N ILE A 58 27.58 22.84 12.22
CA ILE A 58 27.91 22.18 13.50
C ILE A 58 29.21 22.75 14.08
N GLU A 59 30.19 23.09 13.27
CA GLU A 59 31.43 23.74 13.73
C GLU A 59 31.14 25.09 14.39
N THR A 60 30.15 25.83 13.87
CA THR A 60 29.79 27.17 14.39
C THR A 60 28.84 27.13 15.59
N HIS A 61 27.83 26.25 15.55
CA HIS A 61 26.72 26.26 16.53
C HIS A 61 26.67 25.02 17.43
N GLY A 62 27.56 24.05 17.20
CA GLY A 62 27.47 22.73 17.80
C GLY A 62 26.29 21.91 17.26
N VAL A 63 26.10 20.73 17.84
CA VAL A 63 24.96 19.86 17.51
C VAL A 63 23.77 20.26 18.37
N VAL A 64 22.81 20.97 17.78
CA VAL A 64 21.63 21.48 18.50
C VAL A 64 20.67 20.35 18.93
N GLN A 65 20.52 19.32 18.09
CA GLN A 65 19.61 18.21 18.35
C GLN A 65 20.40 16.93 18.67
N PRO A 66 20.20 16.32 19.84
CA PRO A 66 20.99 15.17 20.28
C PRO A 66 20.76 13.93 19.39
N VAL A 67 21.80 13.11 19.24
CA VAL A 67 21.70 11.82 18.55
C VAL A 67 21.14 10.75 19.48
N LEU A 68 20.53 9.70 18.91
CA LEU A 68 19.99 8.59 19.71
C LEU A 68 20.99 7.44 19.72
N LEU A 69 21.43 7.03 20.90
CA LEU A 69 22.40 5.96 21.10
C LEU A 69 21.83 4.82 21.95
N ARG A 70 22.34 3.62 21.71
CA ARG A 70 22.14 2.43 22.55
C ARG A 70 23.45 2.02 23.18
N ARG A 71 23.45 1.61 24.46
CA ARG A 71 24.62 0.99 25.08
C ARG A 71 24.74 -0.48 24.65
N LYS A 72 25.88 -0.88 24.08
CA LYS A 72 26.14 -2.25 23.61
C LYS A 72 27.59 -2.66 23.89
N TYR A 73 27.80 -3.76 24.62
CA TYR A 73 29.13 -4.28 24.96
C TYR A 73 30.13 -3.24 25.53
N GLY A 74 29.64 -2.26 26.30
CA GLY A 74 30.47 -1.18 26.86
C GLY A 74 30.79 -0.03 25.89
N ARG A 75 30.28 -0.08 24.66
CA ARG A 75 30.30 0.99 23.65
C ARG A 75 28.88 1.50 23.39
N TYR A 76 28.74 2.45 22.46
CA TYR A 76 27.47 3.00 22.01
C TYR A 76 27.23 2.66 20.55
N GLU A 77 26.00 2.30 20.18
CA GLU A 77 25.58 2.06 18.80
C GLU A 77 24.58 3.15 18.37
N LEU A 78 24.77 3.72 17.19
CA LEU A 78 23.95 4.82 16.69
C LEU A 78 22.60 4.35 16.15
N VAL A 79 21.52 4.73 16.83
CA VAL A 79 20.16 4.33 16.44
C VAL A 79 19.57 5.31 15.43
N ALA A 80 19.71 6.61 15.70
CA ALA A 80 19.22 7.68 14.84
C ALA A 80 20.15 8.90 14.86
N GLY A 81 20.19 9.63 13.74
CA GLY A 81 21.02 10.83 13.60
C GLY A 81 22.35 10.64 12.86
N GLU A 82 22.48 9.62 12.00
CA GLU A 82 23.68 9.32 11.19
C GLU A 82 24.32 10.55 10.55
N ARG A 83 23.53 11.43 9.91
CA ARG A 83 24.06 12.65 9.27
C ARG A 83 24.71 13.61 10.27
N ARG A 84 24.16 13.74 11.48
CA ARG A 84 24.68 14.61 12.53
C ARG A 84 25.97 14.03 13.12
N TRP A 85 26.00 12.72 13.35
CA TRP A 85 27.20 12.02 13.82
C TRP A 85 28.35 12.13 12.81
N ARG A 86 28.10 11.88 11.52
CA ARG A 86 29.12 12.06 10.46
C ARG A 86 29.59 13.50 10.32
N ALA A 87 28.66 14.45 10.33
CA ALA A 87 29.00 15.87 10.23
C ALA A 87 29.78 16.36 11.46
N ALA A 88 29.48 15.85 12.67
CA ALA A 88 30.26 16.11 13.88
C ALA A 88 31.68 15.53 13.80
N GLN A 89 31.83 14.34 13.23
CA GLN A 89 33.13 13.72 12.98
C GLN A 89 33.95 14.54 11.97
N MET A 90 33.31 15.04 10.91
CA MET A 90 33.95 15.92 9.91
C MET A 90 34.30 17.30 10.46
N ALA A 91 33.48 17.85 11.35
CA ALA A 91 33.75 19.08 12.08
C ALA A 91 34.84 18.94 13.17
N GLY A 92 35.38 17.73 13.37
CA GLY A 92 36.46 17.48 14.32
C GLY A 92 36.05 17.58 15.79
N LEU A 93 34.76 17.41 16.10
CA LEU A 93 34.30 17.38 17.50
C LEU A 93 34.86 16.14 18.21
N GLU A 94 35.12 16.25 19.52
CA GLU A 94 35.52 15.10 20.35
C GLU A 94 34.30 14.37 20.94
N ARG A 95 33.22 15.11 21.21
CA ARG A 95 32.01 14.62 21.87
C ARG A 95 30.78 15.14 21.15
N ILE A 96 29.68 14.39 21.26
CA ILE A 96 28.39 14.74 20.66
C ILE A 96 27.27 14.59 21.72
N PRO A 97 26.33 15.55 21.78
CA PRO A 97 25.14 15.41 22.61
C PRO A 97 24.32 14.22 22.14
N ALA A 98 24.03 13.32 23.06
CA ALA A 98 23.30 12.10 22.79
C ALA A 98 22.32 11.77 23.90
N VAL A 99 21.22 11.14 23.51
CA VAL A 99 20.30 10.48 24.42
C VAL A 99 20.63 8.99 24.39
N VAL A 100 20.98 8.43 25.54
CA VAL A 100 21.27 7.00 25.67
C VAL A 100 20.03 6.30 26.21
N ARG A 101 19.45 5.39 25.43
CA ARG A 101 18.37 4.54 25.89
C ARG A 101 18.81 3.09 25.97
N ASP A 102 18.68 2.50 27.15
CA ASP A 102 18.80 1.05 27.36
C ASP A 102 17.49 0.41 26.94
N VAL A 103 17.43 0.01 25.68
CA VAL A 103 16.24 -0.60 25.09
C VAL A 103 16.66 -1.92 24.48
N ALA A 104 15.78 -2.92 24.55
CA ALA A 104 15.97 -4.17 23.84
C ALA A 104 16.12 -3.90 22.33
N ASP A 105 16.93 -4.71 21.64
CA ASP A 105 17.23 -4.63 20.20
C ASP A 105 15.98 -4.42 19.35
N ASN A 106 14.87 -5.04 19.74
CA ASN A 106 13.61 -4.95 19.02
C ASN A 106 12.91 -3.59 19.17
N ASP A 107 12.89 -2.97 20.35
CA ASP A 107 12.13 -1.72 20.51
C ASP A 107 12.91 -0.49 19.99
N LEU A 108 14.24 -0.56 19.87
CA LEU A 108 15.02 0.48 19.17
C LEU A 108 14.90 0.38 17.66
N LEU A 109 14.96 -0.84 17.14
CA LEU A 109 14.69 -1.07 15.72
C LEU A 109 13.27 -0.62 15.38
N GLU A 110 12.31 -0.91 16.25
CA GLU A 110 10.95 -0.41 16.15
C GLU A 110 10.90 1.13 16.12
N LEU A 111 11.50 1.81 17.09
CA LEU A 111 11.52 3.27 17.18
C LEU A 111 12.17 3.91 15.94
N ALA A 112 13.31 3.39 15.49
CA ALA A 112 14.01 3.90 14.31
C ALA A 112 13.19 3.72 13.03
N LEU A 113 12.51 2.58 12.89
CA LEU A 113 11.65 2.31 11.74
C LEU A 113 10.37 3.17 11.76
N ILE A 114 9.77 3.38 12.94
CA ILE A 114 8.59 4.25 13.10
C ILE A 114 8.94 5.70 12.77
N GLU A 115 10.05 6.23 13.29
CA GLU A 115 10.51 7.59 12.97
C GLU A 115 10.74 7.76 11.47
N ASN A 116 11.33 6.76 10.82
CA ASN A 116 11.51 6.81 9.37
C ASN A 116 10.19 6.74 8.59
N ILE A 117 9.18 6.01 9.07
CA ILE A 117 7.82 5.97 8.49
C ILE A 117 7.09 7.31 8.64
N GLN A 118 7.33 8.05 9.72
CA GLN A 118 6.68 9.34 9.99
C GLN A 118 7.25 10.51 9.17
N ARG A 119 8.21 10.25 8.27
CA ARG A 119 8.76 11.28 7.37
C ARG A 119 7.73 11.65 6.31
N GLU A 120 7.52 12.95 6.12
CA GLU A 120 6.48 13.50 5.25
C GLU A 120 6.69 13.20 3.75
N ASP A 121 7.88 12.76 3.34
CA ASP A 121 8.27 12.60 1.93
C ASP A 121 8.21 11.16 1.39
N LEU A 122 7.75 10.17 2.16
CA LEU A 122 7.71 8.78 1.69
C LEU A 122 6.67 8.57 0.59
N ASN A 123 7.07 7.90 -0.49
CA ASN A 123 6.10 7.44 -1.49
C ASN A 123 5.36 6.19 -1.01
N ALA A 124 4.22 5.88 -1.63
CA ALA A 124 3.34 4.80 -1.18
C ALA A 124 3.99 3.39 -1.18
N ILE A 125 4.96 3.15 -2.07
CA ILE A 125 5.69 1.88 -2.12
C ILE A 125 6.74 1.81 -1.01
N GLU A 126 7.46 2.90 -0.75
CA GLU A 126 8.41 2.98 0.36
C GLU A 126 7.71 2.82 1.71
N GLU A 127 6.57 3.47 1.89
CA GLU A 127 5.74 3.34 3.09
C GLU A 127 5.30 1.87 3.29
N ALA A 128 4.84 1.20 2.23
CA ALA A 128 4.48 -0.21 2.26
C ALA A 128 5.67 -1.13 2.60
N GLN A 129 6.86 -0.86 2.03
CA GLN A 129 8.08 -1.60 2.33
C GLN A 129 8.52 -1.41 3.79
N ALA A 130 8.38 -0.20 4.32
CA ALA A 130 8.68 0.10 5.71
C ALA A 130 7.73 -0.64 6.67
N TYR A 131 6.42 -0.66 6.37
CA TYR A 131 5.46 -1.48 7.12
C TYR A 131 5.81 -2.97 7.12
N LYS A 132 6.19 -3.51 5.95
CA LYS A 132 6.59 -4.92 5.83
C LYS A 132 7.82 -5.22 6.68
N LYS A 133 8.86 -4.39 6.58
CA LYS A 133 10.09 -4.52 7.38
C LYS A 133 9.79 -4.47 8.88
N LEU A 134 8.92 -3.56 9.32
CA LEU A 134 8.57 -3.41 10.73
C LEU A 134 7.81 -4.63 11.27
N ILE A 135 6.89 -5.20 10.48
CA ILE A 135 6.19 -6.45 10.81
C ILE A 135 7.18 -7.62 10.91
N GLU A 136 8.09 -7.75 9.94
CA GLU A 136 9.03 -8.88 9.88
C GLU A 136 10.12 -8.80 10.94
N ALA A 137 10.64 -7.60 11.21
CA ALA A 137 11.74 -7.39 12.14
C ALA A 137 11.32 -7.48 13.61
N VAL A 138 10.13 -6.96 13.93
CA VAL A 138 9.64 -6.85 15.32
C VAL A 138 8.58 -7.93 15.61
N GLY A 139 8.10 -8.65 14.58
CA GLY A 139 7.08 -9.68 14.73
C GLY A 139 5.68 -9.13 15.01
N LEU A 140 5.39 -7.92 14.55
CA LEU A 140 4.12 -7.24 14.83
C LEU A 140 2.97 -7.76 13.99
N THR A 141 1.79 -7.79 14.59
CA THR A 141 0.56 -7.94 13.79
C THR A 141 0.26 -6.64 13.05
N GLN A 142 -0.48 -6.74 11.94
CA GLN A 142 -0.96 -5.56 11.21
C GLN A 142 -1.82 -4.63 12.08
N GLU A 143 -2.50 -5.18 13.08
CA GLU A 143 -3.34 -4.43 14.02
C GLU A 143 -2.49 -3.63 15.01
N SER A 144 -1.47 -4.26 15.59
CA SER A 144 -0.51 -3.59 16.49
C SER A 144 0.27 -2.49 15.75
N LEU A 145 0.66 -2.73 14.49
CA LEU A 145 1.31 -1.73 13.66
C LEU A 145 0.38 -0.53 13.43
N ALA A 146 -0.87 -0.77 13.03
CA ALA A 146 -1.87 0.27 12.79
C ALA A 146 -2.03 1.21 14.00
N ALA A 147 -2.15 0.64 15.20
CA ALA A 147 -2.25 1.40 16.44
C ALA A 147 -1.03 2.31 16.68
N ARG A 148 0.17 1.83 16.38
CA ARG A 148 1.43 2.57 16.60
C ARG A 148 1.67 3.70 15.60
N VAL A 149 1.24 3.52 14.35
CA VAL A 149 1.38 4.56 13.31
C VAL A 149 0.14 5.46 13.20
N GLY A 150 -0.86 5.27 14.07
CA GLY A 150 -2.08 6.08 14.08
C GLY A 150 -2.96 5.89 12.82
N ARG A 151 -3.01 4.68 12.27
CA ARG A 151 -3.78 4.33 11.06
C ARG A 151 -4.72 3.16 11.32
N ASP A 152 -5.70 2.99 10.45
CA ASP A 152 -6.57 1.81 10.50
C ASP A 152 -5.85 0.56 10.00
N ARG A 153 -6.20 -0.61 10.55
CA ARG A 153 -5.70 -1.91 10.09
C ARG A 153 -5.94 -2.13 8.58
N SER A 154 -7.04 -1.61 8.06
CA SER A 154 -7.38 -1.70 6.63
C SER A 154 -6.40 -0.90 5.76
N TYR A 155 -5.90 0.24 6.26
CA TYR A 155 -4.88 1.05 5.60
C TYR A 155 -3.58 0.25 5.45
N ILE A 156 -3.09 -0.33 6.54
CA ILE A 156 -1.88 -1.17 6.55
C ILE A 156 -2.02 -2.35 5.59
N THR A 157 -3.15 -3.07 5.64
CA THR A 157 -3.45 -4.17 4.72
C THR A 157 -3.37 -3.74 3.26
N ASN A 158 -3.98 -2.60 2.93
CA ASN A 158 -4.03 -2.10 1.56
C ASN A 158 -2.64 -1.69 1.05
N TYR A 159 -1.81 -1.08 1.89
CA TYR A 159 -0.45 -0.71 1.55
C TYR A 159 0.43 -1.94 1.33
N LEU A 160 0.40 -2.92 2.24
CA LEU A 160 1.15 -4.16 2.09
C LEU A 160 0.76 -4.93 0.81
N ARG A 161 -0.51 -4.84 0.39
CA ARG A 161 -0.98 -5.44 -0.86
C ARG A 161 -0.34 -4.81 -2.10
N LEU A 162 0.07 -3.55 -2.07
CA LEU A 162 0.74 -2.89 -3.19
C LEU A 162 2.04 -3.61 -3.59
N LEU A 163 2.74 -4.20 -2.62
CA LEU A 163 3.97 -4.98 -2.83
C LEU A 163 3.74 -6.30 -3.59
N ARG A 164 2.49 -6.68 -3.84
CA ARG A 164 2.14 -7.85 -4.68
C ARG A 164 2.10 -7.51 -6.17
N LEU A 165 2.11 -6.22 -6.52
CA LEU A 165 2.20 -5.80 -7.91
C LEU A 165 3.57 -6.16 -8.49
N PRO A 166 3.68 -6.40 -9.80
CA PRO A 166 4.96 -6.45 -10.51
C PRO A 166 5.80 -5.19 -10.29
N ASP A 167 7.12 -5.34 -10.24
CA ASP A 167 8.07 -4.23 -9.98
C ASP A 167 7.90 -3.04 -10.95
N ASP A 168 7.56 -3.31 -12.20
CA ASP A 168 7.27 -2.26 -13.18
C ASP A 168 6.04 -1.42 -12.81
N LEU A 169 5.01 -2.04 -12.24
CA LEU A 169 3.81 -1.33 -11.77
C LEU A 169 4.03 -0.66 -10.42
N GLN A 170 4.83 -1.25 -9.53
CA GLN A 170 5.22 -0.59 -8.28
C GLN A 170 5.96 0.72 -8.56
N ARG A 171 6.91 0.74 -9.52
CA ARG A 171 7.59 1.98 -9.93
C ARG A 171 6.63 3.07 -10.40
N LEU A 172 5.62 2.73 -11.19
CA LEU A 172 4.61 3.70 -11.64
C LEU A 172 3.80 4.29 -10.47
N VAL A 173 3.59 3.53 -9.39
CA VAL A 173 2.94 4.02 -8.17
C VAL A 173 3.89 4.90 -7.36
N ALA A 174 5.16 4.50 -7.22
CA ALA A 174 6.19 5.28 -6.53
C ALA A 174 6.41 6.64 -7.20
N GLU A 175 6.39 6.69 -8.53
CA GLU A 175 6.49 7.92 -9.34
C GLU A 175 5.21 8.76 -9.37
N GLY A 176 4.12 8.30 -8.74
CA GLY A 176 2.83 9.01 -8.73
C GLY A 176 2.04 8.95 -10.05
N LYS A 177 2.52 8.24 -11.07
CA LYS A 177 1.81 8.01 -12.35
C LYS A 177 0.54 7.17 -12.17
N LEU A 178 0.54 6.30 -11.17
CA LEU A 178 -0.64 5.56 -10.72
C LEU A 178 -0.92 5.88 -9.26
N SER A 179 -2.18 6.21 -8.95
CA SER A 179 -2.61 6.39 -7.56
C SER A 179 -2.66 5.04 -6.83
N THR A 180 -2.65 5.08 -5.49
CA THR A 180 -2.86 3.90 -4.65
C THR A 180 -4.22 3.25 -4.91
N GLY A 181 -5.24 4.05 -5.26
CA GLY A 181 -6.54 3.56 -5.71
C GLY A 181 -6.44 2.71 -6.98
N HIS A 182 -5.79 3.22 -8.03
CA HIS A 182 -5.56 2.47 -9.27
C HIS A 182 -4.79 1.17 -9.00
N ALA A 183 -3.71 1.25 -8.21
CA ALA A 183 -2.89 0.11 -7.86
C ALA A 183 -3.70 -1.01 -7.17
N ARG A 184 -4.58 -0.63 -6.22
CA ARG A 184 -5.47 -1.58 -5.54
C ARG A 184 -6.48 -2.22 -6.48
N THR A 185 -6.99 -1.47 -7.46
CA THR A 185 -7.92 -2.01 -8.46
C THR A 185 -7.23 -3.02 -9.38
N LEU A 186 -5.98 -2.75 -9.78
CA LEU A 186 -5.19 -3.67 -10.62
C LEU A 186 -4.96 -5.02 -9.94
N LEU A 187 -4.80 -5.05 -8.62
CA LEU A 187 -4.67 -6.30 -7.85
C LEU A 187 -5.91 -7.19 -7.89
N GLY A 188 -7.04 -6.71 -8.42
CA GLY A 188 -8.22 -7.54 -8.70
C GLY A 188 -8.10 -8.37 -9.98
N LEU A 189 -7.08 -8.13 -10.82
CA LEU A 189 -6.81 -8.92 -12.02
C LEU A 189 -5.86 -10.06 -11.69
N GLU A 190 -6.19 -11.27 -12.13
CA GLU A 190 -5.43 -12.49 -11.84
C GLU A 190 -4.10 -12.54 -12.59
N HIS A 191 -4.07 -12.03 -13.83
CA HIS A 191 -2.91 -12.12 -14.70
C HIS A 191 -2.10 -10.82 -14.75
N VAL A 192 -0.79 -10.95 -14.56
CA VAL A 192 0.18 -9.84 -14.61
C VAL A 192 0.11 -9.06 -15.94
N ASP A 193 -0.08 -9.75 -17.06
CA ASP A 193 -0.17 -9.09 -18.38
C ASP A 193 -1.43 -8.25 -18.54
N GLU A 194 -2.52 -8.62 -17.86
CA GLU A 194 -3.74 -7.82 -17.81
C GLU A 194 -3.56 -6.60 -16.92
N GLN A 195 -2.91 -6.77 -15.76
CA GLN A 195 -2.54 -5.65 -14.89
C GLN A 195 -1.73 -4.60 -15.66
N ARG A 196 -0.70 -5.03 -16.40
CA ARG A 196 0.11 -4.13 -17.24
C ARG A 196 -0.69 -3.44 -18.32
N ARG A 197 -1.57 -4.17 -19.00
CA ARG A 197 -2.40 -3.63 -20.08
C ARG A 197 -3.39 -2.58 -19.58
N VAL A 198 -4.04 -2.85 -18.44
CA VAL A 198 -4.96 -1.91 -17.82
C VAL A 198 -4.21 -0.71 -17.28
N ALA A 199 -3.05 -0.89 -16.64
CA ALA A 199 -2.19 0.20 -16.17
C ALA A 199 -1.81 1.18 -17.29
N ARG A 200 -1.37 0.68 -18.45
CA ARG A 200 -1.08 1.54 -19.62
C ARG A 200 -2.31 2.33 -20.05
N ARG A 201 -3.47 1.68 -20.11
CA ARG A 201 -4.73 2.34 -20.49
C ARG A 201 -5.17 3.42 -19.51
N ILE A 202 -4.92 3.24 -18.21
CA ILE A 202 -5.17 4.27 -17.18
C ILE A 202 -4.33 5.51 -17.48
N ILE A 203 -3.04 5.32 -17.73
CA ILE A 203 -2.09 6.41 -17.98
C ILE A 203 -2.40 7.13 -19.29
N GLU A 204 -2.60 6.39 -20.38
CA GLU A 204 -2.87 6.95 -21.72
C GLU A 204 -4.18 7.75 -21.79
N ARG A 205 -5.20 7.33 -21.03
CA ARG A 205 -6.54 7.92 -21.09
C ARG A 205 -6.90 8.76 -19.87
N GLY A 206 -6.01 8.88 -18.89
CA GLY A 206 -6.26 9.61 -17.65
C GLY A 206 -7.48 9.08 -16.89
N LEU A 207 -7.67 7.76 -16.83
CA LEU A 207 -8.86 7.18 -16.20
C LEU A 207 -8.88 7.47 -14.69
N SER A 208 -10.08 7.71 -14.17
CA SER A 208 -10.33 7.77 -12.73
C SER A 208 -10.35 6.37 -12.09
N VAL A 209 -10.26 6.34 -10.76
CA VAL A 209 -10.32 5.08 -9.99
C VAL A 209 -11.64 4.34 -10.24
N ARG A 210 -12.76 5.08 -10.31
CA ARG A 210 -14.10 4.50 -10.56
C ARG A 210 -14.20 3.89 -11.96
N GLU A 211 -13.66 4.56 -12.97
CA GLU A 211 -13.62 4.02 -14.34
C GLU A 211 -12.72 2.79 -14.44
N THR A 212 -11.61 2.81 -13.70
CA THR A 212 -10.69 1.67 -13.60
C THR A 212 -11.38 0.47 -12.95
N GLU A 213 -12.13 0.68 -11.86
CA GLU A 213 -12.91 -0.37 -11.20
C GLU A 213 -13.96 -0.98 -12.14
N ALA A 214 -14.67 -0.13 -12.89
CA ALA A 214 -15.63 -0.59 -13.89
C ALA A 214 -14.95 -1.41 -15.01
N LEU A 215 -13.76 -1.00 -15.44
CA LEU A 215 -12.98 -1.71 -16.45
C LEU A 215 -12.52 -3.08 -15.94
N VAL A 216 -11.93 -3.16 -14.74
CA VAL A 216 -11.47 -4.42 -14.13
C VAL A 216 -12.62 -5.38 -13.89
N ARG A 217 -13.79 -4.88 -13.46
CA ARG A 217 -14.99 -5.71 -13.25
C ARG A 217 -15.46 -6.39 -14.55
N ARG A 218 -15.32 -5.73 -15.71
CA ARG A 218 -15.61 -6.32 -17.02
C ARG A 218 -14.61 -7.40 -17.42
N TYR A 219 -13.33 -7.25 -17.07
CA TYR A 219 -12.32 -8.29 -17.30
C TYR A 219 -12.61 -9.56 -16.49
N GLY A 220 -13.00 -9.41 -15.21
CA GLY A 220 -13.41 -10.56 -14.38
C GLY A 220 -14.62 -11.32 -14.95
N GLN A 221 -15.59 -10.61 -15.54
CA GLN A 221 -16.77 -11.22 -16.17
C GLN A 221 -16.48 -11.86 -17.54
N THR A 222 -15.41 -11.47 -18.24
CA THR A 222 -15.02 -12.09 -19.52
C THR A 222 -14.06 -13.27 -19.35
N SER A 223 -13.40 -13.41 -18.19
CA SER A 223 -12.52 -14.53 -17.87
C SER A 223 -13.27 -15.85 -17.64
N GLU A 224 -14.50 -15.81 -17.10
CA GLU A 224 -15.33 -17.01 -16.90
C GLU A 224 -16.01 -17.55 -18.19
N SER A 225 -15.72 -17.01 -19.38
CA SER A 225 -16.35 -17.43 -20.64
C SER A 225 -15.36 -17.74 -21.78
N ARG A 226 -14.14 -18.16 -21.45
CA ARG A 226 -13.26 -18.81 -22.45
C ARG A 226 -13.03 -20.28 -22.10
N PRO A 227 -13.74 -21.22 -22.74
CA PRO A 227 -13.13 -22.51 -23.00
C PRO A 227 -12.03 -22.27 -24.05
N ALA A 228 -10.78 -22.41 -23.65
CA ALA A 228 -9.72 -22.77 -24.57
C ALA A 228 -10.02 -24.19 -25.09
N GLY A 229 -10.76 -24.27 -26.19
CA GLY A 229 -11.19 -25.53 -26.80
C GLY A 229 -11.27 -25.36 -28.31
N LYS A 230 -10.27 -25.95 -28.97
CA LYS A 230 -10.05 -26.09 -30.41
C LYS A 230 -11.30 -25.96 -31.30
N SER A 231 -11.16 -25.11 -32.32
CA SER A 231 -11.95 -25.13 -33.54
C SER A 231 -12.00 -26.53 -34.15
N VAL A 232 -13.19 -27.11 -34.25
CA VAL A 232 -13.52 -28.07 -35.31
C VAL A 232 -14.71 -27.50 -36.06
N ASP A 233 -14.37 -27.01 -37.25
CA ASP A 233 -15.26 -26.63 -38.33
C ASP A 233 -15.99 -27.88 -38.84
N THR A 234 -17.30 -27.97 -38.57
CA THR A 234 -18.28 -28.67 -39.41
C THR A 234 -19.69 -28.33 -38.92
N GLY A 235 -20.43 -27.47 -39.63
CA GLY A 235 -21.89 -27.33 -39.42
C GLY A 235 -22.59 -26.01 -39.82
N ASP A 236 -21.87 -24.95 -40.16
CA ASP A 236 -22.40 -23.58 -39.93
C ASP A 236 -22.96 -22.81 -41.15
N ALA A 237 -23.43 -23.46 -42.22
CA ALA A 237 -24.14 -22.72 -43.29
C ALA A 237 -25.55 -22.30 -42.86
N ASN A 238 -26.30 -23.23 -42.24
CA ASN A 238 -27.66 -23.00 -41.78
C ASN A 238 -27.72 -22.13 -40.52
N VAL A 239 -26.74 -22.27 -39.61
CA VAL A 239 -26.64 -21.47 -38.38
C VAL A 239 -26.34 -20.01 -38.72
N ARG A 240 -25.40 -19.74 -39.64
CA ARG A 240 -25.12 -18.37 -40.12
C ARG A 240 -26.31 -17.73 -40.84
N ALA A 241 -27.06 -18.50 -41.63
CA ALA A 241 -28.28 -18.00 -42.28
C ALA A 241 -29.39 -17.65 -41.27
N ALA A 242 -29.57 -18.48 -40.24
CA ALA A 242 -30.51 -18.22 -39.16
C ALA A 242 -30.10 -17.01 -38.32
N GLU A 243 -28.81 -16.86 -37.98
CA GLU A 243 -28.29 -15.67 -37.31
C GLU A 243 -28.55 -14.39 -38.13
N ALA A 244 -28.28 -14.41 -39.43
CA ALA A 244 -28.51 -13.26 -40.29
C ALA A 244 -29.99 -12.85 -40.36
N LYS A 245 -30.91 -13.83 -40.40
CA LYS A 245 -32.36 -13.60 -40.41
C LYS A 245 -32.84 -12.99 -39.08
N LEU A 246 -32.36 -13.52 -37.95
CA LEU A 246 -32.70 -13.02 -36.62
C LEU A 246 -32.09 -11.63 -36.36
N ARG A 247 -30.86 -11.37 -36.80
CA ARG A 247 -30.24 -10.03 -36.74
C ARG A 247 -31.04 -8.99 -37.51
N ARG A 248 -31.55 -9.34 -38.71
CA ARG A 248 -32.41 -8.45 -39.50
C ARG A 248 -33.76 -8.18 -38.81
N ARG A 249 -34.37 -9.20 -38.20
CA ARG A 249 -35.68 -9.06 -37.52
C ARG A 249 -35.57 -8.24 -36.22
N TYR A 250 -34.56 -8.52 -35.40
CA TYR A 250 -34.42 -7.88 -34.08
C TYR A 250 -33.55 -6.63 -34.10
N ALA A 251 -32.88 -6.32 -35.21
CA ALA A 251 -31.98 -5.17 -35.36
C ALA A 251 -30.90 -5.08 -34.26
N THR A 252 -30.48 -6.23 -33.73
CA THR A 252 -29.47 -6.34 -32.68
C THR A 252 -28.58 -7.55 -32.93
N GLN A 253 -27.48 -7.66 -32.17
CA GLN A 253 -26.55 -8.77 -32.28
C GLN A 253 -27.19 -10.06 -31.75
N VAL A 254 -27.40 -11.02 -32.65
CA VAL A 254 -27.87 -12.38 -32.36
C VAL A 254 -26.76 -13.38 -32.63
N ARG A 255 -26.56 -14.31 -31.69
CA ARG A 255 -25.65 -15.45 -31.80
C ARG A 255 -26.42 -16.74 -31.52
N ILE A 256 -26.20 -17.77 -32.32
CA ILE A 256 -26.75 -19.10 -32.11
C ILE A 256 -25.60 -20.02 -31.71
N VAL A 257 -25.67 -20.57 -30.50
CA VAL A 257 -24.70 -21.54 -29.99
C VAL A 257 -25.35 -22.92 -30.05
N ALA A 258 -24.98 -23.72 -31.05
CA ALA A 258 -25.47 -25.09 -31.20
C ALA A 258 -24.62 -26.07 -30.36
N GLY A 259 -25.26 -26.91 -29.55
CA GLY A 259 -24.67 -28.04 -28.84
C GLY A 259 -25.17 -29.39 -29.37
N GLN A 260 -24.63 -30.50 -28.88
CA GLN A 260 -24.89 -31.85 -29.42
C GLN A 260 -26.35 -32.34 -29.27
N SER A 261 -27.15 -31.78 -28.34
CA SER A 261 -28.56 -32.19 -28.13
C SER A 261 -29.53 -31.00 -27.95
N GLY A 262 -29.13 -29.80 -28.37
CA GLY A 262 -29.87 -28.56 -28.17
C GLY A 262 -29.00 -27.33 -28.40
N GLY A 263 -29.62 -26.16 -28.55
CA GLY A 263 -28.90 -24.91 -28.81
C GLY A 263 -29.43 -23.75 -27.99
N LYS A 264 -28.63 -22.70 -27.86
CA LYS A 264 -29.00 -21.43 -27.24
C LYS A 264 -29.02 -20.32 -28.29
N ILE A 265 -30.02 -19.44 -28.23
CA ILE A 265 -30.04 -18.21 -29.01
C ILE A 265 -29.79 -17.06 -28.03
N GLU A 266 -28.68 -16.36 -28.22
CA GLU A 266 -28.28 -15.22 -27.42
C GLU A 266 -28.60 -13.94 -28.19
N ILE A 267 -29.42 -13.08 -27.60
CA ILE A 267 -29.79 -11.77 -28.18
C ILE A 267 -29.27 -10.69 -27.25
N SER A 268 -28.40 -9.83 -27.76
CA SER A 268 -27.89 -8.69 -27.00
C SER A 268 -28.91 -7.56 -27.00
N PHE A 269 -29.05 -6.85 -25.89
CA PHE A 269 -29.82 -5.60 -25.81
C PHE A 269 -28.95 -4.52 -25.17
N TYR A 270 -29.09 -3.28 -25.61
CA TYR A 270 -28.21 -2.18 -25.19
C TYR A 270 -28.91 -1.12 -24.32
N SER A 271 -30.22 -1.25 -24.12
CA SER A 271 -31.02 -0.42 -23.22
C SER A 271 -32.30 -1.13 -22.79
N SER A 272 -33.02 -0.61 -21.78
CA SER A 272 -34.33 -1.14 -21.38
C SER A 272 -35.35 -1.03 -22.52
N ALA A 273 -35.37 0.10 -23.24
CA ALA A 273 -36.23 0.30 -24.40
C ALA A 273 -35.92 -0.70 -25.55
N ASP A 274 -34.65 -1.10 -25.69
CA ASP A 274 -34.23 -2.09 -26.67
C ASP A 274 -34.71 -3.50 -26.29
N LEU A 275 -34.67 -3.85 -25.00
CA LEU A 275 -35.24 -5.09 -24.47
C LEU A 275 -36.76 -5.15 -24.68
N ASP A 276 -37.49 -4.07 -24.35
CA ASP A 276 -38.94 -3.99 -24.51
C ASP A 276 -39.36 -4.16 -25.99
N ARG A 277 -38.64 -3.49 -26.90
CA ARG A 277 -38.83 -3.64 -28.35
C ARG A 277 -38.58 -5.07 -28.83
N ILE A 278 -37.53 -5.72 -28.35
CA ILE A 278 -37.21 -7.12 -28.71
C ILE A 278 -38.31 -8.05 -28.18
N PHE A 279 -38.79 -7.82 -26.95
CA PHE A 279 -39.85 -8.60 -26.33
C PHE A 279 -41.17 -8.47 -27.09
N GLU A 280 -41.55 -7.27 -27.51
CA GLU A 280 -42.72 -7.03 -28.38
C GLU A 280 -42.59 -7.78 -29.71
N LEU A 281 -41.41 -7.73 -30.35
CA LEU A 281 -41.15 -8.43 -31.61
C LEU A 281 -41.20 -9.96 -31.47
N MET A 282 -40.93 -10.52 -30.29
CA MET A 282 -41.07 -11.95 -29.99
C MET A 282 -42.51 -12.37 -29.71
N MET A 283 -43.27 -11.51 -29.02
CA MET A 283 -44.64 -11.80 -28.57
C MET A 283 -45.69 -11.50 -29.64
N CYS A 284 -45.35 -10.71 -30.66
CA CYS A 284 -46.19 -10.53 -31.84
C CYS A 284 -46.30 -11.84 -32.64
N ARG A 285 -47.36 -12.62 -32.38
CA ARG A 285 -47.85 -13.65 -33.32
C ARG A 285 -48.16 -12.97 -34.66
N GLU A 286 -47.51 -13.39 -35.73
CA GLU A 286 -48.07 -13.22 -37.08
C GLU A 286 -49.40 -13.98 -37.09
N LEU A 287 -50.51 -13.24 -37.00
CA LEU A 287 -51.83 -13.74 -37.41
C LEU A 287 -51.79 -13.90 -38.92
N SER A 288 -51.70 -15.15 -39.38
CA SER A 288 -52.03 -15.57 -40.74
C SER A 288 -52.68 -16.94 -40.65
#